data_AF-A0A928J2C8-F1
#
_entry.id   AF-A0A928J2C8-F1
#
_cell.length_a   1.000
_cell.length_b   1.000
_cell.length_c   1.000
_cell.angle_alpha   90.00
_cell.angle_beta   90.00
_cell.angle_gamma   90.00
#
_symmetry.space_group_name_H-M   'P 1'
#
loop_
_entity.id
_entity.type
_entity.pdbx_description
1 polymer ?
#
loop_
_entity_poly.entity_id
_entity_poly.type
_entity_poly.pdbx_seq_one_letter_code
_entity_poly.pdbx_strand_id
1 'polypeptide(L)' 'MDIMRKIWPTPFKIEKGNLVSFLVQLIIFIVITAVVGVLIGILASVPIVGIIFGIVGSLMGLYTLIGIVLCILAFVGVV' A
#
# COMPACT_ATOMS: atom_id res chain seq x y z
N MET A 1 -1.69 -11.22 -14.53
CA MET A 1 -0.49 -10.96 -13.70
C MET A 1 0.38 -9.81 -14.22
N ASP A 2 0.66 -9.69 -15.53
CA ASP A 2 1.58 -8.66 -16.07
C ASP A 2 1.11 -7.21 -15.96
N ILE A 3 -0.17 -6.92 -16.24
CA ILE A 3 -0.68 -5.54 -16.22
C ILE A 3 -0.71 -4.98 -14.78
N MET A 4 -1.07 -5.82 -13.81
CA MET A 4 -1.08 -5.46 -12.38
C MET A 4 0.33 -5.25 -11.84
N ARG A 5 1.30 -6.10 -12.20
CA ARG A 5 2.72 -5.89 -11.82
C ARG A 5 3.34 -4.63 -12.47
N LYS A 6 2.78 -4.17 -13.59
CA LYS A 6 3.26 -2.99 -14.32
C LYS A 6 2.68 -1.68 -13.76
N ILE A 7 1.47 -1.72 -13.21
CA ILE A 7 0.79 -0.56 -12.60
C ILE A 7 1.07 -0.48 -11.11
N TRP A 8 1.31 -1.62 -10.46
CA TRP A 8 1.49 -1.71 -9.01
C TRP A 8 2.98 -1.90 -8.63
N PRO A 9 3.65 -0.86 -8.10
CA PRO A 9 5.10 -0.89 -7.82
C PRO A 9 5.58 -1.95 -6.82
N THR A 10 4.70 -2.53 -6.00
CA THR A 10 5.12 -3.61 -5.08
C THR A 10 5.01 -4.98 -5.74
N PRO A 11 6.08 -5.79 -5.72
CA PRO A 11 6.03 -7.15 -6.25
C PRO A 11 5.06 -7.99 -5.40
N PHE A 12 3.92 -8.36 -5.99
CA PHE A 12 3.04 -9.38 -5.41
C PHE A 12 3.76 -10.74 -5.46
N LYS A 13 4.29 -11.15 -4.30
CA LYS A 13 4.88 -12.46 -4.02
C LYS A 13 3.86 -13.38 -3.31
N ILE A 14 2.57 -13.15 -3.51
CA ILE A 14 1.51 -13.96 -2.92
C ILE A 14 1.33 -15.21 -3.79
N GLU A 15 1.54 -16.38 -3.20
CA GLU A 15 1.14 -17.66 -3.80
C GLU A 15 -0.33 -17.93 -3.47
N LYS A 16 -1.13 -18.37 -4.45
CA LYS A 16 -2.55 -18.70 -4.25
C LYS A 16 -2.69 -19.73 -3.11
N GLY A 17 -3.54 -19.43 -2.14
CA GLY A 17 -3.80 -20.31 -0.99
C GLY A 17 -2.75 -20.28 0.12
N ASN A 18 -1.64 -19.54 -0.02
CA ASN A 18 -0.61 -19.44 1.01
C ASN A 18 -0.87 -18.24 1.93
N LEU A 19 -1.56 -18.50 3.05
CA LEU A 19 -1.88 -17.49 4.09
C LEU A 19 -0.65 -16.78 4.63
N VAL A 20 0.47 -17.48 4.75
CA VAL A 20 1.72 -16.92 5.29
C VAL A 20 2.30 -15.89 4.33
N SER A 21 2.33 -16.18 3.03
CA SER A 21 2.84 -15.24 2.03
C SER A 21 1.96 -13.98 1.91
N PHE A 22 0.63 -14.15 2.03
CA PHE A 22 -0.31 -13.02 2.12
C PHE A 22 -0.06 -12.15 3.36
N LEU A 23 0.07 -12.75 4.54
CA LEU A 23 0.32 -12.05 5.80
C LEU A 23 1.66 -11.30 5.77
N VAL A 24 2.73 -11.93 5.27
CA VAL A 24 4.04 -11.28 5.15
C VAL A 24 3.97 -10.07 4.22
N GLN A 25 3.30 -10.20 3.07
CA GLN A 25 3.12 -9.08 2.14
C GLN A 25 2.28 -7.95 2.75
N LEU A 26 1.19 -8.29 3.44
CA LEU A 26 0.34 -7.32 4.14
C LEU A 26 1.13 -6.55 5.20
N ILE A 27 1.91 -7.26 6.03
CA ILE A 27 2.74 -6.66 7.08
C ILE A 27 3.76 -5.70 6.45
N ILE A 28 4.45 -6.10 5.39
CA ILE A 28 5.39 -5.22 4.67
C ILE A 28 4.68 -3.96 4.17
N PHE A 29 3.49 -4.11 3.59
CA PHE A 29 2.70 -3.00 3.09
C PHE A 29 2.29 -2.03 4.20
N ILE A 30 1.83 -2.56 5.34
CA ILE A 30 1.47 -1.79 6.53
C ILE A 30 2.69 -1.04 7.07
N VAL A 31 3.84 -1.70 7.19
CA VAL A 31 5.08 -1.08 7.71
C VAL A 31 5.53 0.06 6.81
N ILE A 32 5.58 -0.15 5.49
CA ILE A 32 5.97 0.90 4.53
C ILE A 32 4.98 2.07 4.61
N THR A 33 3.68 1.80 4.58
CA THR A 33 2.65 2.83 4.64
C THR A 33 2.71 3.60 5.95
N ALA A 34 2.96 2.93 7.08
CA ALA A 34 3.10 3.56 8.38
C ALA A 34 4.34 4.46 8.45
N VAL A 35 5.50 4.00 7.97
CA VAL A 35 6.74 4.79 7.93
C VAL A 35 6.54 6.04 7.06
N VAL A 36 5.95 5.88 5.88
CA VAL A 36 5.67 7.02 4.99
C VAL A 36 4.64 7.96 5.63
N GLY A 37 3.60 7.42 6.28
CA GLY A 37 2.59 8.21 6.99
C GLY A 37 3.16 9.04 8.13
N VAL A 38 4.11 8.50 8.90
CA VAL A 38 4.82 9.23 9.95
C VAL A 38 5.70 10.35 9.36
N LEU A 39 6.45 10.05 8.29
CA LEU A 39 7.23 11.06 7.56
C LEU A 39 6.36 12.21 7.03
N ILE A 40 5.19 11.86 6.46
CA ILE A 40 4.19 12.80 5.98
C ILE A 40 3.65 13.66 7.13
N GLY A 41 3.33 13.04 8.28
CA GLY A 41 2.82 13.74 9.46
C GLY A 41 3.84 14.71 10.07
N ILE A 42 5.12 14.34 10.08
CA ILE A 42 6.21 15.23 10.54
C ILE A 42 6.36 16.43 9.59
N LEU A 43 6.33 16.21 8.27
CA LEU A 43 6.43 17.29 7.28
C LEU A 43 5.18 18.19 7.25
N ALA A 44 4.02 17.67 7.65
CA ALA A 44 2.78 18.44 7.73
C ALA A 44 2.77 19.50 8.85
N SER A 45 3.78 19.51 9.73
CA SER A 45 3.99 20.56 10.73
C SER A 45 4.26 21.95 10.12
N VAL A 46 4.64 22.03 8.85
CA VAL A 46 4.79 23.30 8.11
C VAL A 46 3.48 23.58 7.35
N PRO A 47 2.77 24.69 7.58
CA PRO A 47 1.39 24.89 7.11
C PRO A 47 1.18 24.80 5.59
N ILE A 48 2.14 25.27 4.79
CA ILE A 48 2.08 25.17 3.32
C ILE A 48 2.32 23.72 2.86
N VAL A 49 3.26 23.05 3.52
CA VAL A 49 3.62 21.66 3.25
C VAL A 49 2.50 20.73 3.69
N GLY A 50 1.80 21.04 4.79
CA GLY A 50 0.69 20.26 5.34
C GLY A 50 -0.51 20.13 4.40
N ILE A 51 -0.79 21.13 3.57
CA ILE A 51 -1.86 21.03 2.54
C ILE A 51 -1.45 20.01 1.47
N ILE A 52 -0.23 20.13 0.95
CA ILE A 52 0.30 19.21 -0.08
C ILE A 52 0.38 17.79 0.48
N PHE A 53 0.92 17.65 1.69
CA PHE A 53 1.06 16.37 2.38
C PHE A 53 -0.28 15.78 2.82
N GLY A 54 -1.30 16.59 3.07
CA GLY A 54 -2.68 16.14 3.29
C GLY A 54 -3.29 15.52 2.02
N ILE A 55 -3.08 16.15 0.87
CA ILE A 55 -3.51 15.60 -0.44
C ILE A 55 -2.75 14.30 -0.73
N VAL A 56 -1.42 14.30 -0.55
CA VAL A 56 -0.59 13.10 -0.73
C VAL A 56 -1.01 11.99 0.24
N GLY A 57 -1.29 12.31 1.50
CA GLY A 57 -1.77 11.37 2.51
C GLY A 57 -3.14 10.77 2.14
N SER A 58 -4.05 11.57 1.61
CA SER A 58 -5.34 11.08 1.11
C SER A 58 -5.18 10.16 -0.11
N LEU A 59 -4.31 10.53 -1.06
CA LEU A 59 -3.97 9.67 -2.21
C LEU A 59 -3.32 8.36 -1.75
N MET A 60 -2.44 8.44 -0.76
CA MET A 60 -1.76 7.29 -0.20
C MET A 60 -2.72 6.37 0.57
N GLY A 61 -3.71 6.94 1.28
CA GLY A 61 -4.78 6.17 1.91
C GLY A 61 -5.61 5.39 0.89
N LEU A 62 -6.03 6.04 -0.21
CA LEU A 62 -6.69 5.38 -1.33
C LEU A 62 -5.82 4.28 -1.95
N TYR A 63 -4.53 4.56 -2.18
CA TYR A 63 -3.58 3.59 -2.70
C TYR A 63 -3.42 2.38 -1.76
N THR A 64 -3.40 2.62 -0.44
CA THR A 64 -3.32 1.56 0.58
C THR A 64 -4.57 0.69 0.57
N LEU A 65 -5.76 1.31 0.49
CA LEU A 65 -7.03 0.60 0.40
C LEU A 65 -7.06 -0.31 -0.83
N ILE A 66 -6.67 0.20 -2.00
CA ILE A 66 -6.60 -0.57 -3.23
C ILE A 66 -5.56 -1.71 -3.10
N GLY A 67 -4.40 -1.45 -2.49
CA GLY A 67 -3.39 -2.47 -2.24
C GLY A 67 -3.88 -3.62 -1.36
N ILE A 68 -4.65 -3.32 -0.32
CA ILE A 68 -5.28 -4.33 0.54
C ILE A 68 -6.28 -5.16 -0.27
N VAL A 69 -7.14 -4.52 -1.06
CA VAL A 69 -8.11 -5.21 -1.93
C VAL A 69 -7.41 -6.11 -2.93
N LEU A 70 -6.33 -5.64 -3.57
CA LEU A 70 -5.53 -6.42 -4.51
C LEU A 70 -4.84 -7.61 -3.84
N CYS A 71 -4.30 -7.43 -2.63
CA CYS A 71 -3.76 -8.53 -1.85
C CYS A 71 -4.84 -9.61 -1.59
N ILE A 72 -6.07 -9.21 -1.24
CA ILE A 72 -7.18 -10.14 -0.99
C ILE A 72 -7.56 -10.88 -2.28
N LEU A 73 -7.67 -10.16 -3.41
CA LEU A 73 -7.98 -10.75 -4.72
C LEU A 73 -6.90 -11.74 -5.18
N ALA A 74 -5.62 -11.43 -4.94
CA ALA A 74 -4.50 -12.33 -5.24
C ALA A 74 -4.51 -13.56 -4.33
N PHE A 75 -4.88 -13.40 -3.06
CA PHE A 75 -5.00 -14.51 -2.11
C PHE A 75 -6.12 -15.49 -2.49
N VAL A 76 -7.30 -14.96 -2.87
CA VAL A 76 -8.44 -15.76 -3.36
C VAL A 76 -8.17 -16.33 -4.77
N GLY A 77 -7.10 -15.87 -5.42
CA GLY A 77 -6.69 -16.36 -6.72
C GLY A 77 -7.58 -15.89 -7.87
N VAL A 78 -8.26 -14.77 -7.69
CA VAL A 78 -8.98 -14.08 -8.76
C VAL A 78 -7.98 -13.37 -9.69
N VAL A 79 -6.84 -12.92 -9.14
CA VAL A 79 -5.82 -12.15 -9.88
C VAL A 79 -4.40 -12.66 -9.63
#